data_AF-A0A2N1BXA0-F1
#
_entry.id   AF-A0A2N1BXA0-F1
#
_cell.length_a   1.000
_cell.length_b   1.000
_cell.length_c   1.000
_cell.angle_alpha   90.00
_cell.angle_beta   90.00
_cell.angle_gamma   90.00
#
_symmetry.space_group_name_H-M   'P 1'
#
loop_
_entity.id
_entity.type
_entity.pdbx_description
1 polymer ?
#
loop_
_entity_poly.entity_id
_entity_poly.type
_entity_poly.pdbx_seq_one_letter_code
_entity_poly.pdbx_strand_id
1 'polypeptide(L)'
;MKNLLKSIQYDLLDFIEGEDDPDYTSEDVAACITTLLDFMSAIESESQTKDSAKEHIKTLVLSLNSLNESCDDCLIDTGQREDICEFIQKVLSAANIDFPGDITEEWRMW
;
A
#
# COMPACT_ATOMS: atom_id res chain seq x y z
N MET A 1 -4.39 -9.88 6.97
CA MET A 1 -4.68 -8.57 6.34
C MET A 1 -4.71 -7.45 7.38
N LYS A 2 -5.70 -7.38 8.29
CA LYS A 2 -5.78 -6.30 9.30
C LYS A 2 -4.56 -6.16 10.23
N ASN A 3 -3.85 -7.25 10.52
CA ASN A 3 -2.61 -7.19 11.31
C ASN A 3 -1.43 -6.57 10.54
N LEU A 4 -1.38 -6.75 9.21
CA LEU A 4 -0.30 -6.22 8.38
C LEU A 4 -0.49 -4.71 8.14
N LEU A 5 -1.72 -4.28 7.86
CA LEU A 5 -2.06 -2.84 7.84
C LEU A 5 -1.70 -2.14 9.13
N LYS A 6 -1.97 -2.78 10.27
CA LYS A 6 -1.57 -2.26 11.58
C LYS A 6 -0.05 -2.18 11.71
N SER A 7 0.69 -3.21 11.29
CA SER A 7 2.15 -3.18 11.32
C SER A 7 2.69 -1.98 10.53
N ILE A 8 2.29 -1.84 9.26
CA ILE A 8 2.67 -0.72 8.40
C ILE A 8 2.36 0.62 9.08
N GLN A 9 1.16 0.75 9.65
CA GLN A 9 0.76 1.97 10.36
C GLN A 9 1.62 2.24 11.58
N TYR A 10 1.89 1.22 12.40
CA TYR A 10 2.70 1.35 13.60
C TYR A 10 4.12 1.75 13.26
N ASP A 11 4.74 1.08 12.29
CA ASP A 11 6.13 1.33 11.90
C ASP A 11 6.31 2.77 11.38
N LEU A 12 5.36 3.25 10.58
CA LEU A 12 5.37 4.64 10.08
C LEU A 12 5.16 5.69 11.17
N LEU A 13 4.27 5.42 12.14
CA LEU A 13 4.02 6.34 13.26
C LEU A 13 5.16 6.33 14.28
N ASP A 14 5.79 5.19 14.52
CA ASP A 14 6.94 5.05 15.42
C ASP A 14 8.12 5.90 14.92
N PHE A 15 8.36 5.94 13.61
CA PHE A 15 9.33 6.85 13.01
C PHE A 15 9.03 8.32 13.34
N ILE A 16 7.77 8.75 13.16
CA ILE A 16 7.36 10.14 13.46
C ILE A 16 7.58 10.48 14.94
N GLU A 17 7.26 9.57 15.86
CA GLU A 17 7.45 9.78 17.30
C GLU A 17 8.94 9.88 17.70
N GLY A 18 9.84 9.31 16.89
CA GLY A 18 11.27 9.30 17.12
C GLY A 18 12.03 10.52 16.60
N GLU A 19 11.40 11.38 15.80
CA GLU A 19 12.04 12.48 15.07
C GLU A 19 11.51 13.85 15.49
N ASP A 20 12.41 14.84 15.59
CA ASP A 20 12.04 16.23 15.94
C ASP A 20 11.40 16.98 14.75
N ASP A 21 11.75 16.58 13.51
CA ASP A 21 11.28 17.16 12.23
C ASP A 21 11.15 16.03 11.18
N PRO A 22 10.08 15.22 11.25
CA PRO A 22 9.92 14.05 10.39
C PRO A 22 9.61 14.44 8.93
N ASP A 23 10.09 13.64 7.98
CA ASP A 23 9.91 13.87 6.53
C ASP A 23 8.46 13.71 6.05
N TYR A 24 7.59 13.11 6.87
CA TYR A 24 6.17 12.95 6.61
C TYR A 24 5.37 13.03 7.91
N THR A 25 4.07 13.26 7.78
CA THR A 25 3.18 13.51 8.92
C THR A 25 2.26 12.34 9.21
N SER A 26 1.59 12.38 10.37
CA SER A 26 0.54 11.41 10.69
C SER A 26 -0.64 11.46 9.70
N GLU A 27 -0.86 12.58 9.02
CA GLU A 27 -1.89 12.71 7.97
C GLU A 27 -1.49 11.93 6.72
N ASP A 28 -0.21 11.95 6.35
CA ASP A 28 0.33 11.17 5.23
C ASP A 28 0.26 9.67 5.52
N VAL A 29 0.58 9.26 6.75
CA VAL A 29 0.39 7.88 7.21
C VAL A 29 -1.08 7.48 7.13
N ALA A 30 -1.99 8.34 7.58
CA ALA A 30 -3.43 8.08 7.49
C ALA A 30 -3.89 7.95 6.02
N ALA A 31 -3.36 8.77 5.11
CA ALA A 31 -3.64 8.69 3.69
C ALA A 31 -3.13 7.38 3.06
N CYS A 32 -1.93 6.93 3.43
CA CYS A 32 -1.38 5.65 3.00
C CYS A 32 -2.27 4.48 3.45
N ILE A 33 -2.62 4.43 4.74
CA ILE A 33 -3.47 3.37 5.29
C ILE A 33 -4.87 3.38 4.68
N THR A 34 -5.46 4.56 4.48
CA THR A 34 -6.76 4.70 3.81
C THR A 34 -6.70 4.17 2.39
N THR A 35 -5.66 4.52 1.63
CA THR A 35 -5.44 4.06 0.26
C THR A 35 -5.36 2.53 0.17
N LEU A 36 -4.65 1.89 1.11
CA LEU A 36 -4.57 0.42 1.19
C LEU A 36 -5.92 -0.22 1.60
N LEU A 37 -6.66 0.40 2.52
CA LEU A 37 -8.00 -0.05 2.94
C LEU A 37 -9.03 0.06 1.81
N ASP A 38 -8.98 1.13 1.03
CA ASP A 38 -9.86 1.35 -0.12
C ASP A 38 -9.62 0.29 -1.19
N PHE A 39 -8.35 -0.04 -1.48
CA PHE A 39 -8.00 -1.14 -2.36
C PHE A 39 -8.58 -2.49 -1.88
N MET A 40 -8.37 -2.84 -0.60
CA MET A 40 -8.92 -4.06 -0.04
C MET A 40 -10.44 -4.10 -0.14
N SER A 41 -11.10 -2.99 0.19
CA SER A 41 -12.56 -2.87 0.12
C SER A 41 -13.07 -3.02 -1.32
N ALA A 42 -12.37 -2.45 -2.31
CA ALA A 42 -12.72 -2.59 -3.72
C ALA A 42 -12.62 -4.06 -4.17
N ILE A 43 -11.53 -4.76 -3.85
CA ILE A 43 -11.35 -6.18 -4.18
C ILE A 43 -12.40 -7.07 -3.48
N GLU A 44 -12.74 -6.78 -2.22
CA GLU A 44 -13.70 -7.58 -1.43
C GLU A 44 -15.17 -7.28 -1.76
N SER A 45 -15.47 -6.13 -2.37
CA SER A 45 -16.85 -5.67 -2.58
C SER A 45 -17.64 -6.54 -3.57
N GLU A 46 -16.97 -7.16 -4.54
CA GLU A 46 -17.58 -8.03 -5.54
C GLU A 46 -16.56 -9.03 -6.11
N SER A 47 -17.04 -10.04 -6.83
CA SER A 47 -16.15 -11.01 -7.48
C SER A 47 -15.30 -10.32 -8.55
N GLN A 48 -13.99 -10.41 -8.40
CA GLN A 48 -13.04 -9.78 -9.30
C GLN A 48 -12.58 -10.74 -10.41
N THR A 49 -12.26 -10.17 -11.56
CA THR A 49 -11.50 -10.83 -12.63
C THR A 49 -10.03 -10.45 -12.53
N LYS A 50 -9.14 -11.12 -13.28
CA LYS A 50 -7.74 -10.70 -13.35
C LYS A 50 -7.60 -9.28 -13.90
N ASP A 51 -8.40 -8.91 -14.89
CA ASP A 51 -8.31 -7.57 -15.51
C ASP A 51 -8.82 -6.49 -14.55
N SER A 52 -9.95 -6.70 -13.88
CA SER A 52 -10.46 -5.74 -12.90
C SER A 52 -9.53 -5.61 -11.69
N ALA A 53 -8.98 -6.72 -11.19
CA ALA A 53 -7.97 -6.68 -10.14
C ALA A 53 -6.70 -5.94 -10.58
N LYS A 54 -6.25 -6.12 -11.83
CA LYS A 54 -5.09 -5.41 -12.39
C LYS A 54 -5.31 -3.89 -12.39
N GLU A 55 -6.50 -3.41 -12.75
CA GLU A 55 -6.82 -1.98 -12.69
C GLU A 55 -6.87 -1.44 -11.26
N HIS A 56 -7.40 -2.21 -10.30
CA HIS A 56 -7.35 -1.84 -8.88
C HIS A 56 -5.92 -1.75 -8.34
N ILE A 57 -5.06 -2.70 -8.70
CA ILE A 57 -3.64 -2.71 -8.32
C ILE A 57 -2.93 -1.50 -8.92
N LYS A 58 -3.12 -1.24 -10.22
CA LYS A 58 -2.54 -0.07 -10.89
C LYS A 58 -2.95 1.24 -10.21
N THR A 59 -4.24 1.38 -9.93
CA THR A 59 -4.77 2.56 -9.25
C THR A 59 -4.12 2.74 -7.88
N LEU A 60 -4.02 1.65 -7.10
CA LEU A 60 -3.35 1.67 -5.81
C LEU A 60 -1.88 2.12 -5.94
N VAL A 61 -1.10 1.48 -6.81
CA VAL A 61 0.33 1.76 -6.94
C VAL A 61 0.59 3.20 -7.38
N LEU A 62 -0.20 3.72 -8.32
CA LEU A 62 -0.08 5.12 -8.75
C LEU A 62 -0.44 6.11 -7.63
N SER A 63 -1.47 5.83 -6.85
CA SER A 63 -1.81 6.66 -5.68
C SER A 63 -0.70 6.65 -4.64
N LEU A 64 -0.08 5.49 -4.38
CA LEU A 64 1.05 5.37 -3.47
C LEU A 64 2.30 6.09 -4.00
N ASN A 65 2.59 6.01 -5.30
CA ASN A 65 3.68 6.80 -5.91
C ASN A 65 3.47 8.30 -5.66
N SER A 66 2.27 8.82 -5.95
CA SER A 66 1.99 10.25 -5.77
C SER A 66 2.03 10.69 -4.31
N LEU A 67 1.58 9.84 -3.39
CA LEU A 67 1.68 10.12 -1.96
C LEU A 67 3.15 10.14 -1.50
N ASN A 68 3.94 9.16 -1.92
CA ASN A 68 5.36 9.09 -1.58
C ASN A 68 6.12 10.30 -2.13
N GLU A 69 5.88 10.68 -3.38
CA GLU A 69 6.47 11.86 -4.01
C GLU A 69 6.11 13.15 -3.25
N SER A 70 4.89 13.25 -2.71
CA SER A 70 4.49 14.40 -1.88
C SER A 70 5.18 14.46 -0.52
N CYS A 71 5.82 13.36 -0.11
CA CYS A 71 6.64 13.23 1.09
C CYS A 71 8.14 13.14 0.74
N ASP A 72 8.56 13.74 -0.38
CA ASP A 72 9.95 13.73 -0.88
C ASP A 72 10.57 12.32 -0.96
N ASP A 73 9.74 11.33 -1.30
CA ASP A 73 10.04 9.91 -1.37
C ASP A 73 10.47 9.23 -0.05
N CYS A 74 10.20 9.85 1.11
CA CYS A 74 10.56 9.31 2.43
C CYS A 74 9.49 8.44 3.10
N LEU A 75 8.23 8.43 2.60
CA LEU A 75 7.13 7.71 3.26
C LEU A 75 7.21 6.19 3.06
N ILE A 76 7.64 5.72 1.90
CA ILE A 76 7.66 4.32 1.53
C ILE A 76 9.10 3.87 1.29
N ASP A 77 9.73 3.35 2.34
CA ASP A 77 11.07 2.79 2.26
C ASP A 77 11.08 1.31 1.81
N THR A 78 12.23 0.64 1.91
CA THR A 78 12.35 -0.77 1.55
C THR A 78 11.45 -1.68 2.40
N GLY A 79 11.30 -1.42 3.70
CA GLY A 79 10.48 -2.19 4.62
C GLY A 79 8.99 -1.97 4.37
N GLN A 80 8.54 -0.72 4.28
CA GLN A 80 7.15 -0.45 3.93
C GLN A 80 6.81 -1.03 2.55
N ARG A 81 7.75 -0.98 1.60
CA ARG A 81 7.55 -1.57 0.29
C ARG A 81 7.26 -3.06 0.37
N GLU A 82 8.07 -3.81 1.12
CA GLU A 82 7.89 -5.26 1.30
C GLU A 82 6.54 -5.59 1.95
N ASP A 83 6.16 -4.87 3.00
CA ASP A 83 4.89 -5.08 3.69
C ASP A 83 3.67 -4.72 2.83
N ILE A 84 3.74 -3.63 2.05
CA ILE A 84 2.67 -3.24 1.12
C ILE A 84 2.49 -4.32 0.04
N CYS A 85 3.60 -4.84 -0.51
CA CYS A 85 3.53 -5.89 -1.52
C CYS A 85 2.94 -7.19 -0.94
N GLU A 86 3.33 -7.57 0.28
CA GLU A 86 2.75 -8.71 0.98
C GLU A 86 1.24 -8.48 1.26
N PHE A 87 0.86 -7.24 1.60
CA PHE A 87 -0.54 -6.87 1.80
C PHE A 87 -1.36 -7.07 0.53
N ILE A 88 -0.91 -6.52 -0.61
CA ILE A 88 -1.58 -6.65 -1.90
C ILE A 88 -1.72 -8.13 -2.27
N GLN A 89 -0.65 -8.91 -2.13
CA GLN A 89 -0.67 -10.35 -2.42
C GLN A 89 -1.69 -11.09 -1.55
N LYS A 90 -1.77 -10.79 -0.26
CA LYS A 90 -2.73 -11.42 0.67
C LYS A 90 -4.18 -11.06 0.33
N VAL A 91 -4.44 -9.81 -0.09
CA VAL A 91 -5.77 -9.37 -0.54
C VAL A 91 -6.19 -10.13 -1.80
N LEU A 92 -5.31 -10.22 -2.81
CA LEU A 92 -5.59 -10.95 -4.05
C LEU A 92 -5.80 -12.45 -3.81
N SER A 93 -4.95 -13.05 -2.97
CA SER A 93 -5.06 -14.46 -2.59
C SER A 93 -6.40 -14.76 -1.90
N ALA A 94 -6.88 -13.86 -1.05
CA ALA A 94 -8.20 -14.00 -0.41
C ALA A 94 -9.35 -13.93 -1.43
N ALA A 95 -9.17 -13.20 -2.53
CA ALA A 95 -10.10 -13.14 -3.65
C ALA A 95 -9.93 -14.30 -4.66
N ASN A 96 -9.03 -15.27 -4.40
CA ASN A 96 -8.65 -16.35 -5.33
C ASN A 96 -8.09 -15.84 -6.66
N ILE A 97 -7.41 -14.69 -6.64
CA ILE A 97 -6.74 -14.10 -7.78
C ILE A 97 -5.23 -14.26 -7.62
N ASP A 98 -4.59 -14.77 -8.66
CA ASP A 98 -3.16 -14.98 -8.69
C ASP A 98 -2.53 -14.42 -9.97
N PHE A 99 -1.37 -13.80 -9.80
CA PHE A 99 -0.55 -13.25 -10.87
C PHE A 99 0.86 -13.84 -10.78
N PRO A 100 1.50 -14.12 -11.93
CA PRO A 100 2.89 -14.57 -11.91
C PRO A 100 3.81 -13.41 -11.49
N GLY A 101 4.57 -13.63 -10.42
CA GLY A 101 5.54 -12.65 -9.91
C GLY A 101 4.89 -11.47 -9.20
N ASP A 102 5.65 -10.39 -9.06
CA ASP A 102 5.18 -9.16 -8.44
C ASP A 102 4.48 -8.26 -9.47
N ILE A 103 3.15 -8.32 -9.45
CA ILE A 103 2.29 -7.57 -10.38
C ILE A 103 2.37 -6.04 -10.19
N THR A 104 2.93 -5.56 -9.08
CA THR A 104 3.02 -4.12 -8.81
C THR A 104 4.24 -3.47 -9.46
N GLU A 105 5.26 -4.25 -9.86
CA GLU A 105 6.50 -3.76 -10.49
C GLU A 105 6.27 -2.92 -11.75
N GLU A 106 5.20 -3.18 -12.50
CA GLU A 106 4.90 -2.47 -13.76
C GLU A 106 4.71 -0.96 -13.55
N TRP A 107 4.27 -0.52 -12.36
CA TRP A 107 3.93 0.88 -12.07
C TRP A 107 4.67 1.49 -10.90
N ARG A 108 5.47 0.71 -10.15
CA ARG A 108 6.11 1.18 -8.92
C ARG A 108 7.20 2.21 -9.19
N MET A 109 7.24 3.27 -8.37
CA MET A 109 8.32 4.27 -8.35
C MET A 109 9.08 4.38 -7.01
N TRP A 110 8.56 3.76 -5.94
CA TRP A 110 9.11 3.69 -4.58
C TRP A 110 10.06 2.50 -4.39
#